data_AF-A0A9E2PD12-F1
#
_entry.id   AF-A0A9E2PD12-F1
#
_cell.length_a   1.000
_cell.length_b   1.000
_cell.length_c   1.000
_cell.angle_alpha   90.00
_cell.angle_beta   90.00
_cell.angle_gamma   90.00
#
_symmetry.space_group_name_H-M   'P 1'
#
loop_
_entity.id
_entity.type
_entity.pdbx_description
1 polymer ?
#
loop_
_entity_poly.entity_id
_entity_poly.type
_entity_poly.pdbx_seq_one_letter_code
_entity_poly.pdbx_strand_id
1 'polypeptide(L)'
;MGEIQPRYIIDFNDIPSKRQHMPELKVEERITNFEEVELGFSIEKAQQEARRCLSCRRCLGCGLCLAVCKPKAIVFEQEDEFVELSIDEIVIAPEMVSSSPMANEYINVVNGFQFENMLSLNGPTGGVIMRPFDGDIPQKIAFIINAKSDGDNNYLISYAVCEAVLALQKTEKLAVSIFVSDKESIIKTYEKEIKEGLTVIEGEIKEVKEKEDTKNLSVIFIENDQSREEEFDMIVRVQLPKTSSYLKALSMKLGLNMNDKILLDTPSPTLTDTSVPNIFYTGLVL
;
A
#
# COMPACT_ATOMS: atom_id res chain seq x y z
N MET A 1 24.83 31.90 24.46
CA MET A 1 23.75 30.91 24.22
C MET A 1 22.51 31.47 24.90
N GLY A 2 21.57 32.00 24.12
CA GLY A 2 20.37 32.65 24.67
C GLY A 2 19.46 31.63 25.35
N GLU A 3 18.89 32.03 26.49
CA GLU A 3 17.97 31.22 27.28
C GLU A 3 16.76 30.78 26.45
N ILE A 4 16.53 29.47 26.37
CA ILE A 4 15.36 28.90 25.72
C ILE A 4 14.21 28.97 26.72
N GLN A 5 13.36 29.98 26.56
CA GLN A 5 12.10 30.09 27.28
C GLN A 5 11.25 28.82 27.01
N PRO A 6 10.71 28.16 28.05
CA PRO A 6 9.81 27.03 27.88
C PRO A 6 8.51 27.49 27.21
N ARG A 7 8.34 27.14 25.93
CA ARG A 7 7.12 27.40 25.16
C ARG A 7 6.03 26.39 25.53
N TYR A 8 5.37 26.56 26.67
CA TYR A 8 4.15 25.81 26.97
C TYR A 8 3.12 26.72 27.62
N ILE A 9 2.37 27.44 26.79
CA ILE A 9 0.98 27.18 26.40
C ILE A 9 0.80 28.01 25.12
N ILE A 10 0.64 27.37 23.97
CA ILE A 10 0.26 28.09 22.75
C ILE A 10 -1.26 28.21 22.83
N ASP A 11 -1.75 29.44 22.99
CA ASP A 11 -3.16 29.70 22.73
C ASP A 11 -3.39 29.49 21.23
N PHE A 12 -4.18 28.47 20.94
CA PHE A 12 -4.53 28.08 19.59
C PHE A 12 -5.51 29.09 18.99
N ASN A 13 -4.99 30.10 18.31
CA ASN A 13 -5.84 31.00 17.52
C ASN A 13 -6.30 30.36 16.20
N ASP A 14 -5.65 29.26 15.78
CA ASP A 14 -5.87 28.63 14.46
C ASP A 14 -6.27 27.15 14.54
N ILE A 15 -7.33 26.84 15.32
CA ILE A 15 -8.10 25.58 15.26
C ILE A 15 -9.60 25.93 15.47
N PRO A 16 -10.52 25.00 15.18
CA PRO A 16 -11.41 24.90 14.02
C PRO A 16 -12.50 25.99 13.99
N SER A 17 -13.31 26.09 12.93
CA SER A 17 -14.53 26.93 12.97
C SER A 17 -15.31 26.65 14.27
N LYS A 18 -15.84 27.71 14.91
CA LYS A 18 -16.55 27.58 16.20
C LYS A 18 -17.55 26.44 16.11
N ARG A 19 -17.51 25.53 17.11
CA ARG A 19 -18.49 24.44 17.24
C ARG A 19 -19.89 25.02 17.07
N GLN A 20 -20.73 24.34 16.30
CA GLN A 20 -22.12 24.74 16.18
C GLN A 20 -22.76 24.74 17.59
N HIS A 21 -23.36 25.86 17.97
CA HIS A 21 -24.05 25.95 19.26
C HIS A 21 -25.35 25.16 19.18
N MET A 22 -25.59 24.25 20.13
CA MET A 22 -26.86 23.53 20.22
C MET A 22 -27.99 24.56 20.37
N PRO A 23 -28.95 24.62 19.44
CA PRO A 23 -30.11 25.48 19.64
C PRO A 23 -30.85 25.01 20.88
N GLU A 24 -31.12 25.93 21.81
CA GLU A 24 -31.88 25.64 23.00
C GLU A 24 -33.18 26.42 23.04
N LEU A 25 -34.22 25.85 23.66
CA LEU A 25 -35.47 26.54 23.94
C LEU A 25 -35.21 27.79 24.80
N LYS A 26 -35.99 28.87 24.69
CA LYS A 26 -35.74 30.08 25.51
C LYS A 26 -36.14 29.87 26.97
N VAL A 27 -35.45 30.53 27.90
CA VAL A 27 -35.64 30.34 29.35
C VAL A 27 -37.08 30.64 29.79
N GLU A 28 -37.71 31.65 29.19
CA GLU A 28 -39.09 32.05 29.47
C GLU A 28 -40.10 30.98 29.05
N GLU A 29 -39.76 30.17 28.04
CA GLU A 29 -40.59 29.07 27.56
C GLU A 29 -40.32 27.80 28.40
N ARG A 30 -39.06 27.56 28.79
CA ARG A 30 -38.64 26.43 29.65
C ARG A 30 -39.37 26.37 30.98
N ILE A 31 -39.75 27.51 31.56
CA ILE A 31 -40.41 27.55 32.88
C ILE A 31 -41.92 27.20 32.82
N THR A 32 -42.50 27.14 31.62
CA THR A 32 -43.94 26.96 31.43
C THR A 32 -44.34 25.58 30.92
N ASN A 33 -43.38 24.76 30.50
CA ASN A 33 -43.64 23.45 29.91
C ASN A 33 -42.55 22.42 30.30
N PHE A 34 -42.67 21.21 29.77
CA PHE A 34 -41.69 20.13 29.95
C PHE A 34 -41.12 19.69 28.58
N GLU A 35 -41.05 20.60 27.62
CA GLU A 35 -40.52 20.30 26.28
C GLU A 35 -39.00 20.17 26.31
N GLU A 36 -38.45 19.46 25.32
CA GLU A 36 -37.02 19.22 25.20
C GLU A 36 -36.26 20.55 25.01
N VAL A 37 -35.25 20.77 25.85
CA VAL A 37 -34.49 22.02 25.86
C VAL A 37 -33.49 22.05 24.71
N GLU A 38 -32.85 20.92 24.39
CA GLU A 38 -31.90 20.80 23.28
C GLU A 38 -32.65 20.45 21.99
N LEU A 39 -32.82 21.43 21.10
CA LEU A 39 -33.70 21.28 19.92
C LEU A 39 -33.02 20.52 18.76
N GLY A 40 -31.79 20.05 18.96
CA GLY A 40 -30.98 19.40 17.93
C GLY A 40 -30.48 20.35 16.84
N PHE A 41 -29.60 19.85 15.98
CA PHE A 41 -29.14 20.60 14.82
C PHE A 41 -30.08 20.44 13.63
N SER A 42 -30.19 21.48 12.81
CA SER A 42 -30.70 21.31 11.45
C SER A 42 -29.79 20.36 10.67
N ILE A 43 -30.33 19.71 9.64
CA ILE A 43 -29.57 18.78 8.79
C ILE A 43 -28.29 19.44 8.26
N GLU A 44 -28.37 20.70 7.83
CA GLU A 44 -27.21 21.46 7.33
C GLU A 44 -26.15 21.70 8.42
N LYS A 45 -26.55 22.10 9.63
CA LYS A 45 -25.62 22.31 10.76
C LYS A 45 -25.02 21.00 11.25
N ALA A 46 -25.81 19.92 11.27
CA ALA A 46 -25.34 18.58 11.61
C ALA A 46 -24.29 18.09 10.60
N GLN A 47 -24.53 18.30 9.30
CA GLN A 47 -23.57 17.99 8.24
C GLN A 47 -22.30 18.85 8.36
N GLN A 48 -22.42 20.13 8.69
CA GLN A 48 -21.29 21.03 8.90
C GLN A 48 -20.44 20.63 10.13
N GLU A 49 -21.08 20.28 11.24
CA GLU A 49 -20.43 19.81 12.47
C GLU A 49 -19.80 18.42 12.28
N ALA A 50 -20.44 17.52 11.54
CA ALA A 50 -19.88 16.22 11.16
C ALA A 50 -18.65 16.36 10.26
N ARG A 51 -18.68 17.29 9.30
CA ARG A 51 -17.50 17.66 8.48
C ARG A 51 -16.36 18.22 9.31
N ARG A 52 -16.65 18.91 10.43
CA ARG A 52 -15.65 19.44 11.37
C ARG A 52 -14.91 18.33 12.13
N CYS A 53 -15.58 17.22 12.48
CA CYS A 53 -15.14 16.44 13.63
C CYS A 53 -14.23 15.21 13.35
N LEU A 54 -14.43 14.33 12.35
CA LEU A 54 -13.82 12.98 12.48
C LEU A 54 -13.35 12.16 11.25
N SER A 55 -13.24 12.66 10.01
CA SER A 55 -12.88 11.75 8.89
C SER A 55 -11.81 12.17 7.86
N CYS A 56 -11.33 13.43 7.81
CA CYS A 56 -10.53 13.86 6.64
C CYS A 56 -9.17 14.50 6.92
N ARG A 57 -8.66 14.58 8.15
CA ARG A 57 -7.35 15.24 8.37
C ARG A 57 -6.28 14.26 8.87
N ARG A 58 -5.28 14.01 8.02
CA ARG A 58 -3.98 13.39 8.40
C ARG A 58 -3.29 14.15 9.54
N CYS A 59 -3.60 15.45 9.73
CA CYS A 59 -3.10 16.31 10.80
C CYS A 59 -4.27 16.89 11.63
N LEU A 60 -4.27 16.68 12.95
CA LEU A 60 -5.32 17.18 13.85
C LEU A 60 -5.20 18.67 14.19
N GLY A 61 -4.15 19.35 13.73
CA GLY A 61 -3.88 20.76 14.09
C GLY A 61 -3.51 20.97 15.56
N CYS A 62 -3.13 19.92 16.29
CA CYS A 62 -2.87 20.00 17.74
C CYS A 62 -1.60 20.77 18.13
N GLY A 63 -0.82 21.28 17.17
CA GLY A 63 0.40 22.07 17.42
C GLY A 63 1.56 21.36 18.13
N LEU A 64 1.42 20.08 18.49
CA LEU A 64 2.48 19.32 19.18
C LEU A 64 3.76 19.23 18.35
N CYS A 65 3.61 18.99 17.04
CA CYS A 65 4.74 18.97 16.11
C CYS A 65 5.44 20.34 16.05
N LEU A 66 4.69 21.45 16.04
CA LEU A 66 5.24 22.81 16.05
C LEU A 66 6.00 23.09 17.35
N ALA A 67 5.47 22.64 18.50
CA ALA A 67 6.09 22.85 19.80
C ALA A 67 7.46 22.17 19.92
N VAL A 68 7.63 20.96 19.35
CA VAL A 68 8.90 20.21 19.40
C VAL A 68 9.88 20.57 18.25
N CYS A 69 9.41 21.27 17.22
CA CYS A 69 10.21 21.58 16.04
C CYS A 69 11.28 22.65 16.32
N LYS A 70 12.48 22.22 16.70
CA LYS A 70 13.66 23.10 16.88
C LYS A 70 13.97 24.00 15.67
N PRO A 71 13.97 23.52 14.42
CA PRO A 71 14.28 24.37 13.27
C PRO A 71 13.16 25.35 12.92
N LYS A 72 11.98 25.25 13.55
CA LYS A 72 10.79 26.07 13.25
C LYS A 72 10.36 25.98 11.78
N ALA A 73 10.41 24.78 11.21
CA ALA A 73 10.13 24.52 9.80
C ALA A 73 8.63 24.31 9.48
N ILE A 74 7.77 24.20 10.49
CA ILE A 74 6.35 23.90 10.30
C ILE A 74 5.59 25.22 10.16
N VAL A 75 4.91 25.40 9.03
CA VAL A 75 4.05 26.56 8.72
C VAL A 75 2.67 26.03 8.34
N PHE A 76 1.65 26.32 9.14
CA PHE A 76 0.30 25.77 8.91
C PHE A 76 -0.46 26.54 7.83
N GLU A 77 -0.03 27.76 7.55
CA GLU A 77 -0.61 28.70 6.60
C GLU A 77 0.07 28.62 5.22
N GLN A 78 0.94 27.62 4.99
CA GLN A 78 1.57 27.43 3.69
C GLN A 78 0.51 27.05 2.64
N GLU A 79 0.41 27.87 1.60
CA GLU A 79 -0.49 27.66 0.46
C GLU A 79 0.23 26.99 -0.71
N ASP A 80 -0.54 26.38 -1.61
CA ASP A 80 -0.01 25.79 -2.85
C ASP A 80 0.53 26.90 -3.77
N GLU A 81 1.72 26.71 -4.32
CA GLU A 81 2.32 27.60 -5.31
C GLU A 81 2.28 26.95 -6.70
N PHE A 82 1.83 27.71 -7.70
CA PHE A 82 1.86 27.29 -9.09
C PHE A 82 3.04 27.96 -9.79
N VAL A 83 3.94 27.14 -10.33
CA VAL A 83 5.12 27.60 -11.07
C VAL A 83 4.93 27.33 -12.55
N GLU A 84 5.06 28.37 -13.37
CA GLU A 84 5.08 28.23 -14.83
C GLU A 84 6.51 27.99 -15.31
N LEU A 85 6.72 26.87 -16.01
CA LEU A 85 8.02 26.48 -16.54
C LEU A 85 7.92 26.37 -18.08
N SER A 86 8.85 27.02 -18.78
CA SER A 86 9.07 26.77 -20.21
C SER A 86 10.11 25.66 -20.34
N ILE A 87 9.70 24.53 -20.92
CA ILE A 87 10.54 23.35 -21.10
C ILE A 87 10.47 22.87 -22.55
N ASP A 88 11.59 22.33 -23.04
CA ASP A 88 11.68 21.80 -24.40
C ASP A 88 11.23 20.33 -24.46
N GLU A 89 11.46 19.56 -23.39
CA GLU A 89 11.26 18.11 -23.33
C GLU A 89 10.70 17.65 -21.98
N ILE A 90 9.92 16.57 -22.00
CA ILE A 90 9.33 15.93 -20.81
C ILE A 90 9.75 14.46 -20.77
N VAL A 91 10.23 14.00 -19.61
CA VAL A 91 10.47 12.58 -19.35
C VAL A 91 9.50 12.10 -18.28
N ILE A 92 8.69 11.09 -18.62
CA ILE A 92 7.73 10.47 -17.71
C ILE A 92 8.39 9.23 -17.09
N ALA A 93 8.55 9.25 -15.76
CA ALA A 93 9.05 8.13 -14.98
C ALA A 93 7.96 7.70 -13.98
N PRO A 94 6.93 6.97 -14.42
CA PRO A 94 5.78 6.78 -13.58
C PRO A 94 6.02 5.72 -12.52
N GLU A 95 5.52 6.01 -11.33
CA GLU A 95 5.43 5.03 -10.27
C GLU A 95 4.33 4.01 -10.59
N MET A 96 4.72 2.76 -10.51
CA MET A 96 3.80 1.65 -10.51
C MET A 96 3.24 1.48 -9.11
N VAL A 97 1.93 1.29 -9.02
CA VAL A 97 1.29 1.05 -7.73
C VAL A 97 1.05 -0.43 -7.56
N SER A 98 1.18 -0.91 -6.33
CA SER A 98 0.60 -2.20 -5.97
C SER A 98 -0.84 -2.21 -6.46
N SER A 99 -1.22 -3.27 -7.17
CA SER A 99 -2.62 -3.60 -7.35
C SER A 99 -3.26 -3.51 -5.97
N SER A 100 -4.10 -2.49 -5.77
CA SER A 100 -4.71 -2.01 -4.51
C SER A 100 -4.74 -3.05 -3.39
N PRO A 101 -4.65 -2.67 -2.11
CA PRO A 101 -5.06 -3.53 -1.02
C PRO A 101 -6.56 -3.83 -1.22
N MET A 102 -6.91 -4.78 -2.08
CA MET A 102 -8.04 -5.64 -1.80
C MET A 102 -7.73 -6.11 -0.40
N ALA A 103 -8.62 -5.81 0.54
CA ALA A 103 -8.56 -6.39 1.87
C ALA A 103 -8.10 -7.82 1.68
N ASN A 104 -6.87 -8.11 2.15
CA ASN A 104 -6.34 -9.45 2.00
C ASN A 104 -7.43 -10.34 2.59
N GLU A 105 -7.92 -11.27 1.79
CA GLU A 105 -9.10 -12.09 2.15
C GLU A 105 -8.92 -12.67 3.55
N TYR A 106 -7.66 -12.98 3.87
CA TYR A 106 -7.17 -13.34 5.19
C TYR A 106 -6.03 -12.42 5.63
N ILE A 107 -5.95 -12.17 6.93
CA ILE A 107 -4.96 -11.24 7.53
C ILE A 107 -3.50 -11.68 7.31
N ASN A 108 -3.25 -13.00 7.29
CA ASN A 108 -1.93 -13.60 7.06
C ASN A 108 -1.60 -13.80 5.56
N VAL A 109 -2.45 -13.30 4.66
CA VAL A 109 -2.08 -13.15 3.25
C VAL A 109 -1.53 -11.74 3.09
N VAL A 110 -0.33 -11.59 2.54
CA VAL A 110 0.31 -10.30 2.24
C VAL A 110 0.67 -10.22 0.77
N ASN A 111 0.77 -9.02 0.20
CA ASN A 111 1.33 -8.85 -1.14
C ASN A 111 2.87 -8.71 -1.10
N GLY A 112 3.52 -8.85 -2.25
CA GLY A 112 4.97 -8.69 -2.37
C GLY A 112 5.52 -7.41 -1.72
N PHE A 113 4.94 -6.24 -2.03
CA PHE A 113 5.40 -4.96 -1.45
C PHE A 113 5.28 -4.91 0.08
N GLN A 114 4.25 -5.52 0.67
CA GLN A 114 4.12 -5.63 2.13
C GLN A 114 5.24 -6.50 2.69
N PHE A 115 5.53 -7.62 2.04
CA PHE A 115 6.60 -8.53 2.44
C PHE A 115 8.00 -7.88 2.31
N GLU A 116 8.26 -7.17 1.22
CA GLU A 116 9.52 -6.42 1.02
C GLU A 116 9.71 -5.36 2.10
N ASN A 117 8.64 -4.65 2.48
CA ASN A 117 8.69 -3.69 3.58
C ASN A 117 8.99 -4.38 4.93
N MET A 118 8.49 -5.59 5.17
CA MET A 118 8.87 -6.36 6.37
C MET A 118 10.35 -6.75 6.34
N LEU A 119 10.88 -7.11 5.17
CA LEU A 119 12.29 -7.44 4.99
C LEU A 119 13.22 -6.22 5.09
N SER A 120 12.74 -5.01 4.84
CA SER A 120 13.57 -3.80 4.90
C SER A 120 14.03 -3.48 6.33
N LEU A 121 15.32 -3.17 6.50
CA LEU A 121 15.88 -2.75 7.79
C LEU A 121 15.26 -1.46 8.32
N ASN A 122 14.85 -0.56 7.42
CA ASN A 122 14.15 0.67 7.75
C ASN A 122 12.63 0.51 7.65
N GLY A 123 12.16 -0.72 7.46
CA GLY A 123 10.76 -1.08 7.40
C GLY A 123 10.07 -1.03 8.76
N PRO A 124 8.75 -1.17 8.80
CA PRO A 124 7.96 -1.07 10.03
C PRO A 124 8.31 -2.14 11.07
N THR A 125 8.88 -3.27 10.64
CA THR A 125 9.29 -4.39 11.51
C THR A 125 10.80 -4.48 11.69
N GLY A 126 11.57 -3.48 11.22
CA GLY A 126 13.03 -3.44 11.37
C GLY A 126 13.77 -4.58 10.66
N GLY A 127 13.17 -5.18 9.62
CA GLY A 127 13.73 -6.31 8.89
C GLY A 127 13.33 -7.68 9.42
N VAL A 128 12.44 -7.75 10.41
CA VAL A 128 11.90 -9.00 10.96
C VAL A 128 10.60 -9.37 10.25
N ILE A 129 10.48 -10.62 9.79
CA ILE A 129 9.24 -11.13 9.21
C ILE A 129 8.29 -11.51 10.33
N MET A 130 7.08 -10.94 10.32
CA MET A 130 6.07 -11.14 11.35
C MET A 130 4.72 -11.40 10.70
N ARG A 131 3.98 -12.38 11.22
CA ARG A 131 2.60 -12.64 10.83
C ARG A 131 1.73 -11.43 11.20
N PRO A 132 0.95 -10.86 10.27
CA PRO A 132 0.11 -9.71 10.56
C PRO A 132 -0.96 -9.95 11.64
N PHE A 133 -1.40 -11.19 11.83
CA PHE A 133 -2.44 -11.53 12.81
C PHE A 133 -2.00 -11.36 14.26
N ASP A 134 -0.88 -11.97 14.64
CA ASP A 134 -0.42 -12.13 16.02
C ASP A 134 0.98 -11.56 16.27
N GLY A 135 1.71 -11.20 15.21
CA GLY A 135 3.09 -10.73 15.29
C GLY A 135 4.12 -11.85 15.44
N ASP A 136 3.72 -13.13 15.39
CA ASP A 136 4.66 -14.23 15.52
C ASP A 136 5.55 -14.37 14.29
N ILE A 137 6.75 -14.93 14.48
CA ILE A 137 7.67 -15.24 13.39
C ILE A 137 7.12 -16.49 12.66
N PRO A 138 6.76 -16.41 11.37
CA PRO A 138 6.28 -17.57 10.63
C PRO A 138 7.40 -18.60 10.49
N GLN A 139 7.05 -19.88 10.68
CA GLN A 139 7.93 -21.01 10.40
C GLN A 139 7.78 -21.49 8.95
N LYS A 140 6.63 -21.20 8.32
CA LYS A 140 6.35 -21.65 6.96
C LYS A 140 5.62 -20.63 6.11
N ILE A 141 6.20 -20.25 4.98
CA ILE A 141 5.66 -19.23 4.06
C ILE A 141 5.45 -19.82 2.67
N ALA A 142 4.32 -19.49 2.03
CA ALA A 142 4.07 -19.80 0.62
C ALA A 142 4.10 -18.54 -0.25
N PHE A 143 4.90 -18.54 -1.31
CA PHE A 143 4.83 -17.57 -2.40
C PHE A 143 3.90 -18.10 -3.50
N ILE A 144 2.83 -17.37 -3.77
CA ILE A 144 1.87 -17.68 -4.85
C ILE A 144 2.01 -16.61 -5.93
N ILE A 145 2.46 -17.02 -7.11
CA ILE A 145 2.68 -16.15 -8.26
C ILE A 145 1.42 -16.15 -9.12
N ASN A 146 0.77 -15.01 -9.27
CA ASN A 146 -0.40 -14.85 -10.14
C ASN A 146 0.04 -14.30 -11.50
N ALA A 147 0.63 -15.15 -12.32
CA ALA A 147 0.96 -14.84 -13.71
C ALA A 147 -0.23 -15.18 -14.62
N LYS A 148 -0.74 -14.19 -15.36
CA LYS A 148 -1.83 -14.37 -16.33
C LYS A 148 -1.35 -14.74 -17.75
N SER A 149 -0.03 -14.79 -17.98
CA SER A 149 0.57 -14.95 -19.31
C SER A 149 1.90 -15.71 -19.24
N ASP A 150 2.24 -16.45 -20.30
CA ASP A 150 3.47 -17.27 -20.40
C ASP A 150 4.78 -16.44 -20.46
N GLY A 151 4.70 -15.12 -20.69
CA GLY A 151 5.87 -14.24 -20.83
C GLY A 151 6.20 -13.38 -19.60
N ASP A 152 5.19 -12.96 -18.82
CA ASP A 152 5.37 -12.03 -17.69
C ASP A 152 5.81 -12.73 -16.39
N ASN A 153 6.04 -14.04 -16.45
CA ASN A 153 6.31 -14.87 -15.29
C ASN A 153 7.75 -14.69 -14.76
N ASN A 154 8.73 -14.47 -15.65
CA ASN A 154 10.16 -14.48 -15.27
C ASN A 154 10.54 -13.39 -14.26
N TYR A 155 9.99 -12.18 -14.38
CA TYR A 155 10.25 -11.12 -13.42
C TYR A 155 9.65 -11.44 -12.04
N LEU A 156 8.39 -11.90 -12.02
CA LEU A 156 7.70 -12.26 -10.76
C LEU A 156 8.36 -13.44 -10.07
N ILE A 157 8.81 -14.44 -10.84
CA ILE A 157 9.59 -15.57 -10.36
C ILE A 157 10.92 -15.08 -9.77
N SER A 158 11.68 -14.25 -10.51
CA SER A 158 12.96 -13.71 -10.03
C SER A 158 12.76 -12.98 -8.71
N TYR A 159 11.73 -12.15 -8.62
CA TYR A 159 11.35 -11.45 -7.41
C TYR A 159 11.05 -12.44 -6.26
N ALA A 160 10.17 -13.42 -6.49
CA ALA A 160 9.81 -14.41 -5.47
C ALA A 160 11.01 -15.20 -4.95
N VAL A 161 11.92 -15.62 -5.85
CA VAL A 161 13.15 -16.33 -5.48
C VAL A 161 14.08 -15.43 -4.66
N CYS A 162 14.31 -14.19 -5.09
CA CYS A 162 15.15 -13.24 -4.35
C CYS A 162 14.61 -12.97 -2.94
N GLU A 163 13.31 -12.67 -2.83
CA GLU A 163 12.65 -12.40 -1.56
C GLU A 163 12.65 -13.63 -0.64
N ALA A 164 12.42 -14.83 -1.20
CA ALA A 164 12.49 -16.08 -0.45
C ALA A 164 13.90 -16.35 0.10
N VAL A 165 14.94 -16.16 -0.71
CA VAL A 165 16.34 -16.32 -0.27
C VAL A 165 16.67 -15.32 0.82
N LEU A 166 16.26 -14.05 0.68
CA LEU A 166 16.47 -13.03 1.70
C LEU A 166 15.72 -13.37 3.00
N ALA A 167 14.51 -13.91 2.91
CA ALA A 167 13.74 -14.34 4.06
C ALA A 167 14.44 -15.46 4.84
N LEU A 168 14.94 -16.48 4.12
CA LEU A 168 15.71 -17.60 4.70
C LEU A 168 17.02 -17.14 5.35
N GLN A 169 17.69 -16.13 4.79
CA GLN A 169 18.90 -15.56 5.39
C GLN A 169 18.64 -14.81 6.70
N LYS A 170 17.43 -14.24 6.86
CA LYS A 170 17.07 -13.42 8.03
C LYS A 170 16.34 -14.19 9.12
N THR A 171 15.78 -15.36 8.79
CA THR A 171 14.87 -16.08 9.69
C THR A 171 15.35 -17.52 9.87
N GLU A 172 15.74 -17.87 11.09
CA GLU A 172 16.15 -19.24 11.40
C GLU A 172 14.97 -20.22 11.29
N LYS A 173 15.24 -21.42 10.75
CA LYS A 173 14.26 -22.52 10.62
C LYS A 173 13.01 -22.17 9.81
N LEU A 174 13.06 -21.14 8.99
CA LEU A 174 12.01 -20.80 8.05
C LEU A 174 11.99 -21.81 6.89
N ALA A 175 10.81 -22.30 6.55
CA ALA A 175 10.55 -23.05 5.33
C ALA A 175 9.75 -22.17 4.36
N VAL A 176 10.22 -22.05 3.12
CA VAL A 176 9.57 -21.27 2.08
C VAL A 176 9.23 -22.18 0.90
N SER A 177 7.98 -22.11 0.45
CA SER A 177 7.52 -22.80 -0.76
C SER A 177 7.17 -21.78 -1.83
N ILE A 178 7.65 -21.95 -3.06
CA ILE A 178 7.26 -21.13 -4.22
C ILE A 178 6.44 -22.01 -5.16
N PHE A 179 5.20 -21.61 -5.40
CA PHE A 179 4.30 -22.27 -6.35
C PHE A 179 4.52 -21.71 -7.76
N VAL A 180 4.83 -22.60 -8.70
CA VAL A 180 5.14 -22.30 -10.10
C VAL A 180 4.42 -23.25 -11.05
N SER A 181 4.31 -22.86 -12.32
CA SER A 181 3.71 -23.70 -13.37
C SER A 181 4.68 -24.70 -14.01
N ASP A 182 5.98 -24.39 -14.01
CA ASP A 182 7.05 -25.22 -14.58
C ASP A 182 8.18 -25.29 -13.56
N LYS A 183 8.30 -26.40 -12.82
CA LYS A 183 9.31 -26.51 -11.75
C LYS A 183 10.70 -26.78 -12.30
N GLU A 184 10.82 -27.55 -13.37
CA GLU A 184 12.12 -27.96 -13.92
C GLU A 184 12.91 -26.76 -14.45
N SER A 185 12.25 -25.87 -15.19
CA SER A 185 12.86 -24.65 -15.73
C SER A 185 13.36 -23.72 -14.62
N ILE A 186 12.60 -23.61 -13.54
CA ILE A 186 12.91 -22.73 -12.40
C ILE A 186 14.08 -23.29 -11.60
N ILE A 187 14.07 -24.59 -11.30
CA ILE A 187 15.20 -25.24 -10.62
C ILE A 187 16.48 -25.09 -11.44
N LYS A 188 16.41 -25.28 -12.76
CA LYS A 188 17.55 -25.12 -13.64
C LYS A 188 18.08 -23.68 -13.68
N THR A 189 17.18 -22.69 -13.65
CA THR A 189 17.54 -21.27 -13.74
C THR A 189 18.14 -20.75 -12.43
N TYR A 190 17.61 -21.19 -11.28
CA TYR A 190 17.95 -20.71 -9.95
C TYR A 190 18.62 -21.77 -9.07
N GLU A 191 19.37 -22.69 -9.68
CA GLU A 191 20.03 -23.82 -9.00
C GLU A 191 20.92 -23.38 -7.83
N LYS A 192 21.53 -22.19 -7.91
CA LYS A 192 22.45 -21.67 -6.88
C LYS A 192 21.71 -21.01 -5.71
N GLU A 193 20.54 -20.47 -5.97
CA GLU A 193 19.69 -19.76 -5.04
C GLU A 193 18.81 -20.74 -4.25
N ILE A 194 18.39 -21.85 -4.87
CA ILE A 194 17.58 -22.89 -4.24
C ILE A 194 18.46 -23.74 -3.31
N LYS A 195 18.32 -23.50 -2.01
CA LYS A 195 19.06 -24.18 -0.93
C LYS A 195 18.08 -24.78 0.08
N GLU A 196 18.62 -25.40 1.13
CA GLU A 196 17.85 -25.91 2.26
C GLU A 196 16.90 -24.82 2.80
N GLY A 197 15.63 -25.18 2.98
CA GLY A 197 14.55 -24.27 3.38
C GLY A 197 13.75 -23.69 2.21
N LEU A 198 14.24 -23.71 0.96
CA LEU A 198 13.48 -23.27 -0.22
C LEU A 198 12.99 -24.46 -1.05
N THR A 199 11.68 -24.59 -1.19
CA THR A 199 11.04 -25.64 -2.01
C THR A 199 10.30 -25.02 -3.19
N VAL A 200 10.55 -25.55 -4.39
CA VAL A 200 9.78 -25.21 -5.60
C VAL A 200 8.73 -26.29 -5.82
N ILE A 201 7.46 -25.88 -5.87
CA ILE A 201 6.31 -26.76 -6.04
C ILE A 201 5.66 -26.45 -7.38
N GLU A 202 5.54 -27.48 -8.23
CA GLU A 202 4.74 -27.38 -9.45
C GLU A 202 3.30 -27.67 -9.08
N GLY A 203 2.41 -26.69 -9.18
CA GLY A 203 1.02 -26.95 -8.85
C GLY A 203 0.08 -25.78 -9.08
N GLU A 204 -1.13 -26.11 -9.52
CA GLU A 204 -2.20 -25.14 -9.71
C GLU A 204 -2.98 -24.97 -8.40
N ILE A 205 -2.95 -23.76 -7.84
CA ILE A 205 -3.71 -23.42 -6.63
C ILE A 205 -5.21 -23.43 -6.96
N LYS A 206 -5.98 -24.22 -6.20
CA LYS A 206 -7.45 -24.28 -6.32
C LYS A 206 -8.15 -23.42 -5.28
N GLU A 207 -7.69 -23.47 -4.04
CA GLU A 207 -8.37 -22.80 -2.94
C GLU A 207 -7.40 -22.49 -1.79
N VAL A 208 -7.65 -21.40 -1.09
CA VAL A 208 -6.97 -21.04 0.16
C VAL A 208 -8.03 -20.89 1.25
N LYS A 209 -7.87 -21.60 2.37
CA LYS A 209 -8.77 -21.55 3.53
C LYS A 209 -8.00 -21.11 4.76
N GLU A 210 -8.56 -20.19 5.53
CA GLU A 210 -8.04 -19.83 6.85
C GLU A 210 -8.59 -20.79 7.92
N LYS A 211 -7.72 -21.28 8.80
CA LYS A 211 -8.12 -22.03 9.99
C LYS A 211 -8.59 -21.05 11.07
N GLU A 212 -9.76 -21.29 11.65
CA GLU A 212 -10.38 -20.37 12.62
C GLU A 212 -9.52 -20.14 13.87
N ASP A 213 -8.91 -21.20 14.41
CA ASP A 213 -8.17 -21.16 15.67
C ASP A 213 -6.78 -20.52 15.53
N THR A 214 -6.00 -20.93 14.53
CA THR A 214 -4.59 -20.54 14.38
C THR A 214 -4.36 -19.39 13.40
N LYS A 215 -5.36 -19.09 12.56
CA LYS A 215 -5.23 -18.18 11.40
C LYS A 215 -4.16 -18.61 10.40
N ASN A 216 -3.75 -19.87 10.45
CA ASN A 216 -2.92 -20.47 9.41
C ASN A 216 -3.75 -20.70 8.15
N LEU A 217 -3.05 -20.79 7.03
CA LEU A 217 -3.62 -20.83 5.69
C LEU A 217 -3.40 -22.22 5.11
N SER A 218 -4.49 -22.94 4.90
CA SER A 218 -4.49 -24.21 4.17
C SER A 218 -4.60 -23.93 2.67
N VAL A 219 -3.60 -24.37 1.92
CA VAL A 219 -3.52 -24.21 0.47
C VAL A 219 -3.83 -25.55 -0.19
N ILE A 220 -4.91 -25.59 -0.96
CA ILE A 220 -5.33 -26.75 -1.74
C ILE A 220 -4.88 -26.54 -3.18
N PHE A 221 -4.08 -27.47 -3.71
CA PHE A 221 -3.50 -27.37 -5.05
C PHE A 221 -3.45 -28.73 -5.75
N ILE A 222 -3.37 -28.71 -7.08
CA ILE A 222 -3.18 -29.93 -7.88
C ILE A 222 -1.70 -30.06 -8.24
N GLU A 223 -1.09 -31.17 -7.87
CA GLU A 223 0.27 -31.56 -8.25
C GLU A 223 0.22 -32.97 -8.85
N ASN A 224 0.69 -33.16 -10.09
CA ASN A 224 0.64 -34.44 -10.80
C ASN A 224 -0.76 -35.09 -10.83
N ASP A 225 -1.79 -34.31 -11.18
CA ASP A 225 -3.21 -34.72 -11.19
C ASP A 225 -3.76 -35.19 -9.82
N GLN A 226 -3.04 -34.96 -8.73
CA GLN A 226 -3.46 -35.27 -7.37
C GLN A 226 -3.72 -34.00 -6.57
N SER A 227 -4.87 -33.97 -5.90
CA SER A 227 -5.20 -32.91 -4.95
C SER A 227 -4.33 -33.06 -3.71
N ARG A 228 -3.59 -32.02 -3.36
CA ARG A 228 -2.80 -31.91 -2.15
C ARG A 228 -3.26 -30.71 -1.33
N GLU A 229 -3.06 -30.82 -0.03
CA GLU A 229 -3.37 -29.79 0.93
C GLU A 229 -2.15 -29.58 1.83
N GLU A 230 -1.71 -28.34 1.95
CA GLU A 230 -0.56 -27.99 2.76
C GLU A 230 -0.83 -26.71 3.56
N GLU A 231 -0.45 -26.71 4.83
CA GLU A 231 -0.64 -25.58 5.73
C GLU A 231 0.60 -24.66 5.76
N PHE A 232 0.34 -23.36 5.80
CA PHE A 232 1.32 -22.28 5.86
C PHE A 232 0.92 -21.25 6.92
N ASP A 233 1.89 -20.61 7.56
CA ASP A 233 1.64 -19.58 8.56
C ASP A 233 1.33 -18.23 7.91
N MET A 234 1.88 -18.00 6.71
CA MET A 234 1.72 -16.78 5.93
C MET A 234 1.81 -17.07 4.42
N ILE A 235 1.04 -16.34 3.62
CA ILE A 235 1.10 -16.39 2.15
C ILE A 235 1.56 -15.04 1.60
N VAL A 236 2.54 -15.04 0.71
CA VAL A 236 2.96 -13.88 -0.07
C VAL A 236 2.41 -13.99 -1.48
N ARG A 237 1.47 -13.11 -1.84
CA ARG A 237 0.94 -13.00 -3.20
C ARG A 237 1.84 -12.11 -4.04
N VAL A 238 2.41 -12.69 -5.08
CA VAL A 238 3.25 -12.01 -6.06
C VAL A 238 2.41 -11.74 -7.31
N GLN A 239 2.23 -10.47 -7.63
CA GLN A 239 1.37 -10.02 -8.72
C GLN A 239 2.03 -8.87 -9.47
N LEU A 240 1.69 -8.72 -10.76
CA LEU A 240 2.12 -7.55 -11.51
C LEU A 240 1.54 -6.28 -10.88
N PRO A 241 2.35 -5.22 -10.77
CA PRO A 241 1.84 -3.93 -10.38
C PRO A 241 0.83 -3.39 -11.40
N LYS A 242 -0.03 -2.48 -10.97
CA LYS A 242 -1.02 -1.83 -11.83
C LYS A 242 -0.60 -0.41 -12.16
N THR A 243 -1.06 0.05 -13.32
CA THR A 243 -1.02 1.46 -13.69
C THR A 243 -1.75 2.30 -12.64
N SER A 244 -1.11 3.35 -12.14
CA SER A 244 -1.74 4.28 -11.21
C SER A 244 -2.85 5.08 -11.89
N SER A 245 -3.88 5.47 -11.12
CA SER A 245 -4.93 6.38 -11.61
C SER A 245 -4.36 7.74 -12.02
N TYR A 246 -3.30 8.17 -11.33
CA TYR A 246 -2.54 9.38 -11.67
C TYR A 246 -1.95 9.28 -13.09
N LEU A 247 -1.30 8.17 -13.44
CA LEU A 247 -0.72 8.01 -14.78
C LEU A 247 -1.79 8.03 -15.88
N LYS A 248 -2.97 7.44 -15.62
CA LYS A 248 -4.12 7.52 -16.54
C LYS A 248 -4.62 8.96 -16.72
N ALA A 249 -4.65 9.75 -15.65
CA ALA A 249 -5.04 11.16 -15.73
C ALA A 249 -3.97 11.98 -16.47
N LEU A 250 -2.69 11.69 -16.23
CA LEU A 250 -1.56 12.34 -16.89
C LEU A 250 -1.56 12.03 -18.40
N SER A 251 -1.80 10.78 -18.79
CA SER A 251 -1.85 10.39 -20.19
C SER A 251 -2.96 11.14 -20.96
N MET A 252 -4.14 11.31 -20.34
CA MET A 252 -5.22 12.10 -20.92
C MET A 252 -4.83 13.58 -21.09
N LYS A 253 -4.13 14.17 -20.12
CA LYS A 253 -3.67 15.56 -20.19
C LYS A 253 -2.61 15.78 -21.27
N LEU A 254 -1.74 14.80 -21.47
CA LEU A 254 -0.64 14.86 -22.43
C LEU A 254 -1.01 14.33 -23.83
N GLY A 255 -2.22 13.80 -24.02
CA GLY A 255 -2.66 13.22 -25.30
C GLY A 255 -1.96 11.91 -25.67
N LEU A 256 -1.51 11.14 -24.68
CA LEU A 256 -0.81 9.87 -24.87
C LEU A 256 -1.81 8.71 -25.06
N ASN A 257 -1.52 7.82 -26.00
CA ASN A 257 -2.31 6.59 -26.18
C ASN A 257 -1.86 5.52 -25.16
N MET A 258 -2.77 5.09 -24.28
CA MET A 258 -2.52 4.04 -23.29
C MET A 258 -3.26 2.77 -23.71
N ASN A 259 -2.55 1.78 -24.23
CA ASN A 259 -3.07 0.41 -24.37
C ASN A 259 -2.92 -0.36 -23.04
N ASP A 260 -3.72 -1.43 -22.86
CA ASP A 260 -3.71 -2.29 -21.65
C ASP A 260 -2.36 -2.98 -21.37
N LYS A 261 -1.49 -3.03 -22.38
CA LYS A 261 -0.04 -3.24 -22.26
C LYS A 261 0.59 -1.88 -22.41
N ILE A 262 1.07 -1.36 -21.29
CA ILE A 262 1.39 0.03 -21.06
C ILE A 262 2.41 0.46 -22.13
N LEU A 263 2.06 1.46 -22.94
CA LEU A 263 3.00 2.36 -23.65
C LEU A 263 3.96 1.78 -24.73
N LEU A 264 3.49 0.87 -25.59
CA LEU A 264 4.23 0.50 -26.83
C LEU A 264 3.42 0.75 -28.11
N ASP A 265 2.63 1.83 -28.15
CA ASP A 265 2.01 2.28 -29.40
C ASP A 265 2.86 3.39 -30.03
N THR A 266 4.14 3.09 -30.28
CA THR A 266 5.02 3.96 -31.06
C THR A 266 5.57 3.27 -32.30
N PRO A 267 5.59 3.96 -33.46
CA PRO A 267 6.20 3.47 -34.69
C PRO A 267 7.75 3.57 -34.69
N SER A 268 8.39 3.89 -33.56
CA SER A 268 9.82 4.21 -33.45
C SER A 268 10.64 3.02 -32.93
N PRO A 269 11.88 2.79 -33.40
CA PRO A 269 12.75 1.70 -32.96
C PRO A 269 13.35 1.86 -31.54
N THR A 270 13.11 2.99 -30.87
CA THR A 270 13.67 3.31 -29.54
C THR A 270 12.62 3.11 -28.43
N LEU A 271 12.96 2.28 -27.44
CA LEU A 271 12.12 1.84 -26.30
C LEU A 271 11.65 2.96 -25.34
N THR A 272 11.92 4.23 -25.66
CA THR A 272 11.71 5.40 -24.78
C THR A 272 10.82 6.48 -25.38
N ASP A 273 10.50 6.41 -26.67
CA ASP A 273 9.68 7.44 -27.32
C ASP A 273 8.19 7.21 -27.05
N THR A 274 7.42 8.31 -27.01
CA THR A 274 5.96 8.25 -26.94
C THR A 274 5.31 8.67 -28.27
N SER A 275 3.98 8.57 -28.37
CA SER A 275 3.23 9.02 -29.54
C SER A 275 3.24 10.55 -29.72
N VAL A 276 3.75 11.30 -28.74
CA VAL A 276 3.79 12.76 -28.74
C VAL A 276 5.25 13.23 -28.81
N PRO A 277 5.63 14.09 -29.77
CA PRO A 277 6.99 14.62 -29.88
C PRO A 277 7.47 15.29 -28.59
N ASN A 278 8.75 15.13 -28.27
CA ASN A 278 9.42 15.69 -27.09
C ASN A 278 8.87 15.21 -25.73
N ILE A 279 8.05 14.14 -25.73
CA ILE A 279 7.63 13.44 -24.52
C ILE A 279 8.19 12.02 -24.58
N PHE A 280 8.96 11.66 -23.56
CA PHE A 280 9.66 10.40 -23.44
C PHE A 280 9.21 9.63 -22.20
N TYR A 281 9.53 8.34 -22.16
CA TYR A 281 9.24 7.45 -21.05
C TYR A 281 10.51 6.75 -20.53
N THR A 282 10.57 6.51 -19.22
CA THR A 282 11.55 5.62 -18.60
C THR A 282 10.94 4.83 -17.43
N GLY A 283 11.44 3.63 -17.15
CA GLY A 283 10.95 2.77 -16.07
C GLY A 283 10.30 1.47 -16.56
N LEU A 284 9.51 0.83 -15.69
CA LEU A 284 8.89 -0.46 -15.98
C LEU A 284 7.67 -0.31 -16.89
N VAL A 285 7.80 -0.82 -18.12
CA VAL A 285 6.74 -0.91 -19.12
C VAL A 285 6.26 -2.36 -19.15
N LEU A 286 5.03 -2.63 -18.66
CA LEU A 286 4.39 -3.96 -18.67
C LEU A 286 3.36 -4.08 -19.80
#